data_AF-A0A1N6EJC2-F1
#
_entry.id   AF-A0A1N6EJC2-F1
#
_cell.length_a   1.000
_cell.length_b   1.000
_cell.length_c   1.000
_cell.angle_alpha   90.00
_cell.angle_beta   90.00
_cell.angle_gamma   90.00
#
_symmetry.space_group_name_H-M   'P 1'
#
loop_
_entity.id
_entity.type
_entity.pdbx_description
1 polymer ?
#
loop_
_entity_poly.entity_id
_entity_poly.type
_entity_poly.pdbx_seq_one_letter_code
_entity_poly.pdbx_strand_id
1 'polypeptide(L)'
;MESINNHNWSTENPKSSTESFINHINDKYYLSYSDESDKYEKINNLFFIWITITGFLTTILIGIKEMLPMCYSFVIVIKILTFILPLVSSFLLIYLNQKGYKKKEELREQARIECKYLINEAKLRFSHAKNDTDYEAIYRWLNQEIRQLQLNQANGYLTVHNNTNFGN
;
A
#
# COMPACT_ATOMS: atom_id res chain seq x y z
N MET A 1 4.32 19.74 3.75
CA MET A 1 3.90 19.95 5.15
C MET A 1 2.62 20.75 5.11
N GLU A 2 1.48 20.05 4.97
CA GLU A 2 0.17 20.69 5.04
C GLU A 2 -0.06 21.09 6.50
N SER A 3 -0.42 22.35 6.73
CA SER A 3 -0.73 22.86 8.06
C SER A 3 -1.81 21.99 8.69
N ILE A 4 -1.49 21.32 9.79
CA ILE A 4 -2.49 20.75 10.69
C ILE A 4 -3.32 21.94 11.14
N ASN A 5 -4.48 22.16 10.51
CA ASN A 5 -5.47 23.07 11.04
C ASN A 5 -5.75 22.58 12.45
N ASN A 6 -5.29 23.33 13.45
CA ASN A 6 -5.61 23.13 14.86
C ASN A 6 -7.10 23.42 15.04
N HIS A 7 -7.94 22.55 14.48
CA HIS A 7 -9.37 22.58 14.75
C HIS A 7 -9.51 22.23 16.23
N ASN A 8 -10.00 23.19 17.01
CA ASN A 8 -10.04 23.04 18.45
C ASN A 8 -11.32 22.31 18.85
N TRP A 9 -11.27 20.98 18.68
CA TRP A 9 -12.35 20.01 18.95
C TRP A 9 -12.99 20.15 20.34
N SER A 10 -12.26 20.75 21.28
CA SER A 10 -12.67 20.97 22.67
C SER A 10 -13.72 22.06 22.87
N THR A 11 -13.98 22.89 21.85
CA THR A 11 -14.93 24.02 21.95
C THR A 11 -16.29 23.75 21.32
N GLU A 12 -16.45 22.61 20.64
CA GLU A 12 -17.69 22.24 19.98
C GLU A 12 -18.63 21.44 20.90
N ASN A 13 -19.93 21.47 20.60
CA ASN A 13 -20.89 20.55 21.19
C ASN A 13 -20.42 19.09 20.94
N PRO A 14 -20.48 18.18 21.93
CA PRO A 14 -20.06 16.78 21.81
C PRO A 14 -20.57 16.09 20.54
N LYS A 15 -21.81 16.35 20.12
CA LYS A 15 -22.35 15.80 18.86
C LYS A 15 -21.58 16.28 17.63
N SER A 16 -21.33 17.59 17.52
CA SER A 16 -20.59 18.19 16.40
C SER A 16 -19.14 17.71 16.37
N SER A 17 -18.49 17.67 17.53
CA SER A 17 -17.11 17.22 17.67
C SER A 17 -16.95 15.78 17.19
N THR A 18 -17.85 14.88 17.60
CA THR A 18 -17.83 13.47 17.17
C THR A 18 -18.11 13.33 15.68
N GLU A 19 -19.09 14.05 15.13
CA GLU A 19 -19.40 14.02 13.70
C GLU A 19 -18.24 14.51 12.84
N SER A 20 -17.68 15.66 13.19
CA SER A 20 -16.52 16.25 12.53
C SER A 20 -15.31 15.31 12.61
N PHE A 21 -15.13 14.57 13.71
CA PHE A 21 -14.02 13.63 13.87
C PHE A 21 -14.18 12.39 12.98
N ILE A 22 -15.41 11.84 12.90
CA ILE A 22 -15.73 10.75 11.97
C ILE A 22 -15.44 11.18 10.53
N ASN A 23 -15.86 12.39 10.15
CA ASN A 23 -15.63 12.93 8.80
C ASN A 23 -14.13 13.18 8.55
N HIS A 24 -13.40 13.70 9.53
CA HIS A 24 -11.95 13.87 9.43
C HIS A 24 -11.23 12.54 9.18
N ILE A 25 -11.61 11.48 9.90
CA ILE A 25 -11.02 10.15 9.71
C ILE A 25 -11.30 9.63 8.29
N ASN A 26 -12.54 9.80 7.81
CA ASN A 26 -12.91 9.43 6.45
C ASN A 26 -12.08 10.19 5.39
N ASP A 27 -11.99 11.50 5.52
CA ASP A 27 -11.43 12.36 4.47
C ASP A 27 -9.90 12.38 4.49
N LYS A 28 -9.28 12.21 5.67
CA LYS A 28 -7.81 12.23 5.79
C LYS A 28 -7.22 10.83 5.88
N TYR A 29 -7.68 9.97 6.78
CA TYR A 29 -7.05 8.67 6.98
C TYR A 29 -7.50 7.63 5.95
N TYR A 30 -8.81 7.43 5.78
CA TYR A 30 -9.30 6.42 4.84
C TYR A 30 -8.90 6.72 3.40
N LEU A 31 -9.08 7.97 2.94
CA LEU A 31 -8.65 8.36 1.59
C LEU A 31 -7.14 8.21 1.39
N SER A 32 -6.32 8.60 2.39
CA SER A 32 -4.87 8.38 2.32
C SER A 32 -4.50 6.90 2.23
N TYR A 33 -5.15 6.03 3.01
CA TYR A 33 -4.91 4.59 2.92
C TYR A 33 -5.33 4.01 1.56
N SER A 34 -6.47 4.45 1.03
CA SER A 34 -6.96 4.02 -0.29
C SER A 34 -6.02 4.45 -1.41
N ASP A 35 -5.66 5.74 -1.47
CA ASP A 35 -4.79 6.28 -2.52
C ASP A 35 -3.40 5.67 -2.49
N GLU A 36 -2.86 5.41 -1.29
CA GLU A 36 -1.57 4.75 -1.17
C GLU A 36 -1.64 3.28 -1.55
N SER A 37 -2.67 2.54 -1.12
CA SER A 37 -2.86 1.13 -1.49
C SER A 37 -2.91 0.96 -3.01
N ASP A 38 -3.73 1.76 -3.70
CA ASP A 38 -3.83 1.77 -5.16
C ASP A 38 -2.48 2.06 -5.83
N LYS A 39 -1.68 2.98 -5.27
CA LYS A 39 -0.34 3.28 -5.80
C LYS A 39 0.61 2.09 -5.65
N TYR A 40 0.60 1.44 -4.48
CA TYR A 40 1.43 0.25 -4.24
C TYR A 40 1.05 -0.88 -5.18
N GLU A 41 -0.24 -1.16 -5.34
CA GLU A 41 -0.76 -2.18 -6.26
C GLU A 41 -0.33 -1.88 -7.71
N LYS A 42 -0.53 -0.65 -8.19
CA LYS A 42 -0.15 -0.23 -9.55
C LYS A 42 1.35 -0.40 -9.80
N ILE A 43 2.19 -0.01 -8.85
CA ILE A 43 3.65 -0.16 -8.95
C ILE A 43 4.02 -1.65 -8.98
N ASN A 44 3.45 -2.46 -8.09
CA ASN A 44 3.70 -3.89 -8.01
C ASN A 44 3.33 -4.59 -9.33
N ASN A 45 2.12 -4.32 -9.84
CA ASN A 45 1.63 -4.84 -11.12
C ASN A 45 2.52 -4.42 -12.30
N LEU A 46 2.99 -3.17 -12.34
CA LEU A 46 3.90 -2.70 -13.38
C LEU A 46 5.20 -3.51 -13.41
N PHE A 47 5.80 -3.78 -12.24
CA PHE A 47 7.01 -4.58 -12.17
C PHE A 47 6.77 -6.03 -12.61
N PHE A 48 5.66 -6.64 -12.21
CA PHE A 48 5.31 -7.99 -12.67
C PHE A 48 5.10 -8.05 -14.19
N ILE A 49 4.47 -7.04 -14.79
CA ILE A 49 4.35 -6.93 -16.25
C ILE A 49 5.73 -6.92 -16.91
N TRP A 50 6.68 -6.13 -16.42
CA TRP A 50 8.05 -6.12 -16.95
C TRP A 50 8.77 -7.46 -16.80
N ILE A 51 8.60 -8.14 -15.66
CA ILE A 51 9.13 -9.49 -15.42
C ILE A 51 8.54 -10.49 -16.42
N THR A 52 7.24 -10.44 -16.68
CA THR A 52 6.59 -11.31 -17.66
C THR A 52 7.05 -11.01 -19.09
N ILE A 53 7.14 -9.73 -19.48
CA ILE A 53 7.60 -9.33 -20.81
C ILE A 53 9.04 -9.79 -21.06
N THR A 54 9.94 -9.61 -20.09
CA THR A 54 11.34 -10.04 -20.20
C THR A 54 11.45 -11.56 -20.32
N GLY A 55 10.67 -12.32 -19.55
CA GLY A 55 10.59 -13.78 -19.67
C GLY A 55 10.07 -14.23 -21.03
N PHE A 56 8.97 -13.63 -21.50
CA PHE A 56 8.37 -13.95 -22.79
C PHE A 56 9.30 -13.63 -23.97
N LEU A 57 9.93 -12.45 -23.96
CA LEU A 57 10.93 -12.06 -24.95
C LEU A 57 12.12 -13.02 -24.97
N THR A 58 12.58 -13.46 -23.81
CA THR A 58 13.68 -14.45 -23.72
C THR A 58 13.29 -15.75 -24.43
N THR A 59 12.09 -16.28 -24.17
CA THR A 59 11.59 -17.49 -24.83
C THR A 59 11.47 -17.31 -26.35
N ILE A 60 10.94 -16.17 -26.82
CA ILE A 60 10.87 -15.86 -28.26
C ILE A 60 12.26 -15.85 -28.88
N LEU A 61 13.23 -15.16 -28.26
CA LEU A 61 14.60 -15.06 -28.78
C LEU A 61 15.28 -16.43 -28.88
N ILE A 62 15.03 -17.33 -27.92
CA ILE A 62 15.51 -18.72 -27.97
C ILE A 62 14.86 -19.48 -29.13
N GLY A 63 13.53 -19.36 -29.31
CA GLY A 63 12.83 -20.02 -30.43
C GLY A 63 13.31 -19.52 -31.80
N ILE A 64 13.47 -18.21 -31.97
CA ILE A 64 13.99 -17.60 -33.21
C ILE A 64 15.40 -18.12 -33.52
N LYS A 65 16.25 -18.28 -32.49
CA LYS A 65 17.61 -18.84 -32.63
C LYS A 65 17.63 -20.25 -33.23
N GLU A 66 16.65 -21.08 -32.89
CA GLU A 66 16.59 -22.47 -33.35
C GLU A 66 15.92 -22.61 -34.72
N MET A 67 14.99 -21.71 -35.07
CA MET A 67 14.18 -21.84 -36.28
C MET A 67 14.80 -21.17 -37.52
N LEU A 68 15.68 -20.17 -37.37
CA LEU A 68 16.17 -19.38 -38.50
C LEU A 68 17.70 -19.51 -38.68
N PRO A 69 18.19 -19.75 -39.92
CA PRO A 69 19.61 -19.64 -40.22
C PRO A 69 20.01 -18.15 -40.15
N MET A 70 20.69 -17.77 -39.06
CA MET A 70 21.04 -16.37 -38.79
C MET A 70 22.53 -16.10 -38.98
N CYS A 71 22.85 -14.88 -39.42
CA CYS A 71 24.23 -14.42 -39.54
C CYS A 71 24.93 -14.41 -38.17
N TYR A 72 26.24 -14.66 -38.18
CA TYR A 72 27.06 -14.80 -36.97
C TYR A 72 26.93 -13.61 -36.00
N SER A 73 26.87 -12.38 -36.53
CA SER A 73 26.68 -11.16 -35.75
C SER A 73 25.35 -11.14 -34.97
N PHE A 74 24.26 -11.60 -35.59
CA PHE A 74 22.94 -11.63 -34.98
C PHE A 74 22.80 -12.72 -33.91
N VAL A 75 23.48 -13.86 -34.12
CA VAL A 75 23.55 -14.94 -33.11
C VAL A 75 24.23 -14.46 -31.82
N ILE A 76 25.27 -13.63 -31.92
CA ILE A 76 25.95 -13.04 -30.74
C ILE A 76 24.99 -12.11 -29.99
N VAL A 77 24.28 -11.24 -30.69
CA VAL A 77 23.31 -10.32 -30.08
C VAL A 77 22.20 -11.09 -29.35
N ILE A 78 21.63 -12.13 -29.98
CA ILE A 78 20.62 -12.98 -29.33
C ILE A 78 21.19 -13.62 -28.07
N LYS A 79 22.39 -14.20 -28.12
CA LYS A 79 23.02 -14.82 -26.95
C LYS A 79 23.16 -13.82 -25.78
N ILE A 80 23.61 -12.61 -26.08
CA ILE A 80 23.75 -11.53 -25.09
C ILE A 80 22.37 -11.17 -24.51
N LEU A 81 21.36 -10.94 -25.35
CA LEU A 81 20.01 -10.58 -24.89
C LEU A 81 19.35 -11.68 -24.06
N THR A 82 19.50 -12.95 -24.46
CA THR A 82 18.98 -14.10 -23.70
C THR A 82 19.64 -14.27 -22.34
N PHE A 83 20.83 -13.68 -22.13
CA PHE A 83 21.50 -13.65 -20.85
C PHE A 83 21.13 -12.42 -20.02
N ILE A 84 21.06 -11.24 -20.64
CA ILE A 84 20.77 -9.97 -19.96
C ILE A 84 19.30 -9.89 -19.50
N LEU A 85 18.34 -10.31 -20.33
CA LEU A 85 16.91 -10.18 -20.00
C LEU A 85 16.52 -10.93 -18.71
N PRO A 86 16.93 -12.20 -18.49
CA PRO A 86 16.71 -12.89 -17.21
C PRO A 86 17.41 -12.23 -16.02
N LEU A 87 18.58 -11.63 -16.22
CA LEU A 87 19.28 -10.89 -15.17
C LEU A 87 18.48 -9.66 -14.73
N VAL A 88 18.00 -8.85 -15.68
CA VAL A 88 17.15 -7.69 -15.39
C VAL A 88 15.89 -8.12 -14.63
N SER A 89 15.24 -9.20 -15.07
CA SER A 89 14.07 -9.76 -14.40
C SER A 89 14.36 -10.18 -12.96
N SER A 90 15.49 -10.88 -12.74
CA SER A 90 15.95 -11.27 -11.41
C SER A 90 16.24 -10.06 -10.51
N PHE A 91 16.88 -9.02 -11.03
CA PHE A 91 17.13 -7.78 -10.29
C PHE A 91 15.84 -7.06 -9.89
N LEU A 92 14.86 -6.98 -10.80
CA LEU A 92 13.55 -6.40 -10.50
C LEU A 92 12.81 -7.18 -9.40
N LEU A 93 12.87 -8.52 -9.45
CA LEU A 93 12.27 -9.39 -8.44
C LEU A 93 12.94 -9.21 -7.07
N ILE A 94 14.28 -9.15 -7.04
CA ILE A 94 15.04 -8.89 -5.81
C ILE A 94 14.69 -7.51 -5.26
N TYR A 95 14.63 -6.48 -6.10
CA TYR A 95 14.28 -5.13 -5.70
C TYR A 95 12.88 -5.06 -5.07
N LEU A 96 11.88 -5.71 -5.68
CA LEU A 96 10.52 -5.80 -5.14
C LEU A 96 10.49 -6.46 -3.75
N ASN A 97 11.19 -7.58 -3.61
CA ASN A 97 11.25 -8.33 -2.35
C ASN A 97 12.01 -7.57 -1.27
N GLN A 98 13.16 -6.98 -1.59
CA GLN A 98 13.96 -6.19 -0.64
C GLN A 98 13.30 -4.89 -0.21
N LYS A 99 12.41 -4.32 -1.02
CA LYS A 99 11.63 -3.14 -0.57
C LYS A 99 10.36 -3.54 0.17
N GLY A 100 10.05 -4.84 0.24
CA GLY A 100 8.87 -5.39 0.87
C GLY A 100 7.58 -4.82 0.28
N TYR A 101 7.56 -4.52 -1.04
CA TYR A 101 6.44 -3.84 -1.69
C TYR A 101 5.11 -4.54 -1.43
N LYS A 102 5.08 -5.85 -1.67
CA LYS A 102 3.90 -6.69 -1.39
C LYS A 102 3.48 -6.62 0.08
N LYS A 103 4.43 -6.64 1.03
CA LYS A 103 4.08 -6.61 2.44
C LYS A 103 3.55 -5.24 2.89
N LYS A 104 4.10 -4.16 2.33
CA LYS A 104 3.59 -2.79 2.55
C LYS A 104 2.21 -2.59 1.95
N GLU A 105 1.98 -3.15 0.76
CA GLU A 105 0.67 -3.19 0.10
C GLU A 105 -0.36 -3.90 1.00
N GLU A 106 -0.05 -5.11 1.48
CA GLU A 106 -0.91 -5.86 2.41
C GLU A 106 -1.22 -5.06 3.69
N LEU A 107 -0.20 -4.43 4.30
CA LEU A 107 -0.39 -3.61 5.50
C LEU A 107 -1.32 -2.43 5.22
N ARG A 108 -1.17 -1.74 4.08
CA ARG A 108 -2.04 -0.60 3.72
C ARG A 108 -3.47 -1.02 3.45
N GLU A 109 -3.65 -2.13 2.76
CA GLU A 109 -4.99 -2.66 2.47
C GLU A 109 -5.71 -3.09 3.76
N GLN A 110 -4.98 -3.73 4.69
CA GLN A 110 -5.51 -4.04 6.03
C GLN A 110 -5.93 -2.77 6.77
N ALA A 111 -5.10 -1.72 6.78
CA ALA A 111 -5.47 -0.44 7.40
C ALA A 111 -6.68 0.21 6.75
N ARG A 112 -6.80 0.14 5.42
CA ARG A 112 -7.95 0.67 4.69
C ARG A 112 -9.24 -0.04 5.11
N ILE A 113 -9.22 -1.37 5.19
CA ILE A 113 -10.35 -2.19 5.61
C ILE A 113 -10.74 -1.89 7.06
N GLU A 114 -9.77 -1.89 7.98
CA GLU A 114 -10.00 -1.61 9.40
C GLU A 114 -10.52 -0.18 9.61
N CYS A 115 -9.92 0.82 8.95
CA CYS A 115 -10.38 2.21 9.02
C CYS A 115 -11.81 2.36 8.51
N LYS A 116 -12.16 1.71 7.38
CA LYS A 116 -13.53 1.70 6.85
C LYS A 116 -14.52 1.07 7.83
N TYR A 117 -14.14 -0.05 8.45
CA TYR A 117 -14.95 -0.69 9.48
C TYR A 117 -15.20 0.25 10.67
N LEU A 118 -14.15 0.89 11.20
CA LEU A 118 -14.25 1.83 12.32
C LEU A 118 -15.15 3.03 12.00
N ILE A 119 -15.05 3.60 10.80
CA ILE A 119 -15.92 4.70 10.34
C ILE A 119 -17.38 4.25 10.30
N ASN A 120 -17.66 3.07 9.73
CA ASN A 120 -19.03 2.56 9.62
C ASN A 120 -19.63 2.28 11.00
N GLU A 121 -18.87 1.65 11.88
CA GLU A 121 -19.28 1.36 13.25
C GLU A 121 -19.50 2.66 14.04
N ALA A 122 -18.64 3.67 13.88
CA ALA A 122 -18.83 4.98 14.49
C ALA A 122 -20.10 5.67 14.00
N LYS A 123 -20.40 5.63 12.69
CA LYS A 123 -21.63 6.19 12.11
C LYS A 123 -22.88 5.47 12.62
N LEU A 124 -22.84 4.15 12.79
CA LEU A 124 -23.92 3.37 13.39
C LEU A 124 -24.13 3.74 14.86
N ARG A 125 -23.07 3.82 15.66
CA ARG A 125 -23.19 4.23 17.06
C ARG A 125 -23.70 5.67 17.18
N PHE A 126 -23.22 6.56 16.31
CA PHE A 126 -23.64 7.95 16.26
C PHE A 126 -25.13 8.10 15.96
N SER A 127 -25.69 7.29 15.06
CA SER A 127 -27.12 7.35 14.73
C SER A 127 -28.03 6.85 15.87
N HIS A 128 -27.49 6.01 16.76
CA HIS A 128 -28.21 5.50 17.94
C HIS A 128 -28.01 6.34 19.22
N ALA A 129 -27.04 7.25 19.23
CA ALA A 129 -26.74 8.12 20.37
C ALA A 129 -27.85 9.15 20.62
N LYS A 130 -28.26 9.30 21.88
CA LYS A 130 -29.40 10.18 22.26
C LYS A 130 -28.99 11.38 23.08
N ASN A 131 -27.82 11.34 23.71
CA ASN A 131 -27.36 12.37 24.62
C ASN A 131 -25.87 12.68 24.40
N ASP A 132 -25.41 13.79 24.98
CA ASP A 132 -24.03 14.26 24.84
C ASP A 132 -22.99 13.26 25.38
N THR A 133 -23.33 12.51 26.43
CA THR A 133 -22.45 11.48 27.00
C THR A 133 -22.23 10.31 26.04
N ASP A 134 -23.23 9.93 25.26
CA ASP A 134 -23.11 8.89 24.23
C ASP A 134 -22.17 9.35 23.11
N TYR A 135 -22.33 10.60 22.65
CA TYR A 135 -21.46 11.17 21.61
C TYR A 135 -20.00 11.25 22.06
N GLU A 136 -19.75 11.68 23.29
CA GLU A 136 -18.39 11.75 23.83
C GLU A 136 -17.76 10.35 23.99
N ALA A 137 -18.54 9.35 24.42
CA ALA A 137 -18.08 7.96 24.51
C ALA A 137 -17.66 7.42 23.14
N ILE A 138 -18.43 7.73 22.07
CA ILE A 138 -18.08 7.35 20.70
C ILE A 138 -16.78 8.02 20.25
N TYR A 139 -16.62 9.33 20.52
CA TYR A 139 -15.40 10.05 20.19
C TYR A 139 -14.17 9.43 20.86
N ARG A 140 -14.25 9.18 22.18
CA ARG A 140 -13.15 8.59 22.95
C ARG A 140 -12.79 7.20 22.45
N TRP A 141 -13.79 6.36 22.19
CA TRP A 141 -13.61 5.01 21.63
C TRP A 141 -12.94 5.09 20.26
N LEU A 142 -13.49 5.86 19.32
CA LEU A 142 -12.97 5.95 17.96
C LEU A 142 -11.53 6.50 17.94
N ASN A 143 -11.21 7.49 18.78
CA ASN A 143 -9.87 8.03 18.88
C ASN A 143 -8.86 6.99 19.40
N GLN A 144 -9.26 6.17 20.38
CA GLN A 144 -8.43 5.07 20.87
C GLN A 144 -8.17 4.02 19.78
N GLU A 145 -9.21 3.59 19.05
CA GLU A 145 -9.07 2.60 17.98
C GLU A 145 -8.19 3.10 16.83
N ILE A 146 -8.39 4.35 16.39
CA ILE A 146 -7.56 4.95 15.32
C ILE A 146 -6.10 5.07 15.76
N ARG A 147 -5.85 5.43 17.03
CA ARG A 147 -4.49 5.48 17.56
C ARG A 147 -3.83 4.09 17.57
N GLN A 148 -4.57 3.05 17.96
CA GLN A 148 -4.06 1.67 17.92
C GLN A 148 -3.78 1.22 16.49
N LEU A 149 -4.68 1.52 15.55
CA LEU A 149 -4.48 1.27 14.12
C LEU A 149 -3.18 1.91 13.61
N GLN A 150 -2.96 3.18 13.93
CA GLN A 150 -1.75 3.92 13.54
C GLN A 150 -0.47 3.31 14.14
N LEU A 151 -0.50 2.89 15.40
CA LEU A 151 0.62 2.23 16.06
C LEU A 151 0.92 0.86 15.43
N ASN A 152 -0.11 0.07 15.14
CA ASN A 152 0.02 -1.22 14.46
C ASN A 152 0.62 -1.04 13.06
N GLN A 153 0.18 -0.03 12.32
CA GLN A 153 0.76 0.33 11.02
C GLN A 153 2.23 0.72 11.16
N ALA A 154 2.58 1.62 12.09
CA ALA A 154 3.96 2.05 12.31
C ALA A 154 4.87 0.86 12.64
N ASN A 155 4.43 -0.04 13.53
CA ASN A 155 5.16 -1.24 13.91
C ASN A 155 5.32 -2.22 12.73
N GLY A 156 4.25 -2.42 11.95
CA GLY A 156 4.29 -3.26 10.75
C GLY A 156 5.29 -2.71 9.73
N TYR A 157 5.26 -1.41 9.48
CA TYR A 157 6.19 -0.73 8.57
C TYR A 157 7.64 -0.81 9.05
N LEU A 158 7.91 -0.58 10.33
CA LEU A 158 9.24 -0.73 10.94
C LEU A 158 9.75 -2.17 10.81
N THR A 159 8.88 -3.16 11.03
CA THR A 159 9.25 -4.58 10.90
C THR A 159 9.63 -4.91 9.45
N VAL A 160 8.86 -4.43 8.47
CA VAL A 160 9.19 -4.60 7.05
C VAL A 160 10.49 -3.86 6.70
N HIS A 161 10.74 -2.68 7.28
CA HIS A 161 11.95 -1.90 7.01
C HIS A 161 13.21 -2.48 7.68
N ASN A 162 13.09 -3.04 8.87
CA ASN A 162 14.22 -3.64 9.58
C ASN A 162 14.55 -5.03 9.01
N ASN A 163 13.56 -5.87 8.71
CA ASN A 163 13.82 -7.16 8.06
C ASN A 163 14.46 -7.00 6.67
N THR A 164 14.29 -5.85 6.03
CA THR A 164 14.94 -5.54 4.75
C THR A 164 16.37 -5.02 4.91
N ASN A 165 16.77 -4.55 6.11
CA ASN A 165 18.13 -4.13 6.42
C ASN A 165 19.00 -5.24 7.05
N PHE A 166 18.40 -6.27 7.67
CA PHE A 166 19.12 -7.39 8.30
C PHE A 166 19.27 -8.64 7.40
N GLY A 167 18.83 -8.57 6.15
CA GLY A 167 18.96 -9.65 5.16
C GLY A 167 20.22 -9.57 4.29
N ASN A 168 21.35 -9.14 4.85
CA ASN A 168 22.69 -9.22 4.23
C ASN A 168 23.48 -10.38 4.83
#